data_AF-A0A0B2WTA9-F1
#
_entry.id   AF-A0A0B2WTA9-F1
#
_cell.length_a   1.000
_cell.length_b   1.000
_cell.length_c   1.000
_cell.angle_alpha   90.00
_cell.angle_beta   90.00
_cell.angle_gamma   90.00
#
_symmetry.space_group_name_H-M   'P 1'
#
loop_
_entity.id
_entity.type
_entity.pdbx_description
1 polymer ?
#
loop_
_entity_poly.entity_id
_entity_poly.type
_entity_poly.pdbx_seq_one_letter_code
_entity_poly.pdbx_strand_id
1 'polypeptide(L)'
;MATATLSTPIKSHKGLFSSRTAGGRIPLTPSPRQSGNGANSSPFTPDKQTKSTYGGNLMAHLARSSSKNPHRESPKSNIARAVSTPRKALELGVSNFTLTGTGLKTPGSAKSRKAPLRQKPIKATINYGGDRFIPNRGASSAIANAGSSKLPRGDRQRPKATQGDSSSVLSSAADDAAAALESLSINDDEADNYSRPSPNTVAYQDSLANACGVKLNTRILEFKPAPPESSKPIDLRQQYNRPLKANGASSAQLRRRIATAPDRVLDAPGLIDDYYLNLLDWSSGNQVAIGLERSVYVWSADEGSVNCLLESPADTYVSSVKWSDDGAYVGVGLGSGEVQIWDVSEGQKIRSMFGHGTRVGVMGWSKHLLSTGARSGLVFNHDVRIAEHKVAELVSHTSEVCGLEWRSDGAQLATGGNDNLVSIWDARSLSVPKFTKTNHKAAVKALAWCPWNMNLLATGGGSYDRQIHFWNSTSGARVNSIDTGSQVTSLRWSPHYREIVSSSGFPDNSLSIWSYPALVRNVEIPAHESRVLHSCLSPDGQMLATAAADESLKFWKVFEKRAGTASGIGGSGTSGKADMVKHMTIR
;
A
#
# COMPACT_ATOMS: atom_id res chain seq x y z
N MET A 1 8.53 58.81 -39.83
CA MET A 1 7.15 59.29 -40.03
C MET A 1 6.22 58.12 -39.75
N ALA A 2 5.13 58.34 -39.02
CA ALA A 2 4.14 57.31 -38.70
C ALA A 2 2.80 57.67 -39.34
N THR A 3 2.09 56.68 -39.87
CA THR A 3 0.71 56.83 -40.35
C THR A 3 -0.13 55.70 -39.77
N ALA A 4 -1.07 56.06 -38.91
CA ALA A 4 -1.99 55.13 -38.26
C ALA A 4 -3.25 54.94 -39.10
N THR A 5 -3.81 53.72 -39.08
CA THR A 5 -5.11 53.41 -39.66
C THR A 5 -6.05 52.86 -38.59
N LEU A 6 -7.09 53.63 -38.26
CA LEU A 6 -8.18 53.25 -37.37
C LEU A 6 -9.16 52.32 -38.09
N SER A 7 -9.72 51.34 -37.36
CA SER A 7 -10.87 50.56 -37.81
C SER A 7 -11.90 50.44 -36.68
N THR A 8 -13.16 50.76 -36.99
CA THR A 8 -14.31 50.64 -36.07
C THR A 8 -15.40 49.76 -36.71
N PRO A 9 -16.23 49.06 -35.92
CA PRO A 9 -17.07 47.97 -36.43
C PRO A 9 -18.41 48.44 -37.00
N ILE A 10 -18.81 47.87 -38.14
CA ILE A 10 -20.13 48.10 -38.76
C ILE A 10 -21.11 47.01 -38.29
N LYS A 11 -22.26 47.45 -37.75
CA LYS A 11 -23.41 46.58 -37.46
C LYS A 11 -24.19 46.30 -38.75
N SER A 12 -24.62 45.06 -38.95
CA SER A 12 -25.57 44.67 -40.01
C SER A 12 -26.81 44.03 -39.38
N HIS A 13 -28.02 44.39 -39.85
CA HIS A 13 -29.27 43.77 -39.39
C HIS A 13 -30.43 43.97 -40.38
N LYS A 14 -31.19 42.88 -40.58
CA LYS A 14 -32.60 42.75 -41.05
C LYS A 14 -32.89 42.37 -42.52
N GLY A 15 -33.93 41.51 -42.64
CA GLY A 15 -34.52 40.94 -43.85
C GLY A 15 -35.00 39.50 -43.59
N LEU A 16 -35.98 39.23 -42.71
CA LEU A 16 -37.44 39.28 -42.92
C LEU A 16 -37.99 38.40 -44.06
N PHE A 17 -38.66 37.29 -43.69
CA PHE A 17 -39.90 36.81 -44.33
C PHE A 17 -40.80 36.05 -43.31
N SER A 18 -42.09 35.93 -43.64
CA SER A 18 -43.24 35.59 -42.77
C SER A 18 -43.69 34.11 -42.98
N SER A 19 -44.65 33.46 -42.29
CA SER A 19 -45.85 33.97 -41.60
C SER A 19 -46.62 32.92 -40.74
N ARG A 20 -47.54 33.41 -39.88
CA ARG A 20 -48.75 32.76 -39.29
C ARG A 20 -48.51 31.59 -38.31
N THR A 21 -49.23 31.43 -37.18
CA THR A 21 -50.48 32.04 -36.63
C THR A 21 -50.43 31.90 -35.08
N ALA A 22 -51.26 32.50 -34.20
CA ALA A 22 -52.50 33.29 -34.35
C ALA A 22 -52.61 34.47 -33.34
N GLY A 23 -53.56 34.43 -32.39
CA GLY A 23 -53.86 35.48 -31.39
C GLY A 23 -53.89 34.99 -29.93
N GLY A 24 -54.10 35.84 -28.92
CA GLY A 24 -54.26 37.29 -29.00
C GLY A 24 -54.56 37.97 -27.63
N ARG A 25 -54.17 39.25 -27.55
CA ARG A 25 -54.63 40.34 -26.64
C ARG A 25 -54.65 40.13 -25.10
N ILE A 26 -53.74 40.87 -24.46
CA ILE A 26 -53.81 41.38 -23.07
C ILE A 26 -55.02 42.34 -22.93
N PRO A 27 -55.56 42.59 -21.72
CA PRO A 27 -55.28 43.90 -21.10
C PRO A 27 -55.18 43.94 -19.55
N LEU A 28 -54.28 44.83 -19.10
CA LEU A 28 -54.41 45.77 -17.95
C LEU A 28 -54.67 45.28 -16.51
N THR A 29 -53.86 45.84 -15.59
CA THR A 29 -54.03 45.88 -14.13
C THR A 29 -55.15 46.84 -13.70
N PRO A 30 -55.68 46.70 -12.47
CA PRO A 30 -55.24 47.63 -11.41
C PRO A 30 -55.09 47.01 -9.99
N SER A 31 -54.30 47.68 -9.15
CA SER A 31 -54.07 47.41 -7.71
C SER A 31 -55.13 48.13 -6.83
N PRO A 32 -54.99 48.28 -5.48
CA PRO A 32 -54.31 47.46 -4.45
C PRO A 32 -55.24 47.16 -3.22
N ARG A 33 -54.71 46.54 -2.14
CA ARG A 33 -55.24 46.73 -0.77
C ARG A 33 -54.13 47.07 0.23
N GLN A 34 -54.41 48.02 1.12
CA GLN A 34 -53.51 48.59 2.12
C GLN A 34 -53.68 47.94 3.50
N SER A 35 -52.62 47.99 4.31
CA SER A 35 -52.56 48.50 5.70
C SER A 35 -51.13 48.21 6.19
N GLY A 36 -50.25 49.15 6.54
CA GLY A 36 -50.41 50.37 7.35
C GLY A 36 -49.75 50.09 8.72
N ASN A 37 -48.83 50.87 9.30
CA ASN A 37 -48.18 52.15 8.97
C ASN A 37 -46.64 51.95 9.06
N GLY A 38 -45.73 52.72 8.47
CA GLY A 38 -45.62 54.19 8.45
C GLY A 38 -44.71 54.66 9.60
N ALA A 39 -43.64 55.45 9.41
CA ALA A 39 -43.11 56.05 8.18
C ALA A 39 -41.61 56.42 8.34
N ASN A 40 -40.92 56.62 7.21
CA ASN A 40 -39.92 57.67 6.87
C ASN A 40 -38.89 58.16 7.94
N SER A 41 -37.61 58.44 7.63
CA SER A 41 -36.91 58.56 6.34
C SER A 41 -35.38 58.57 6.54
N SER A 42 -34.64 58.26 5.47
CA SER A 42 -33.19 58.47 5.31
C SER A 42 -32.86 59.93 4.88
N PRO A 43 -31.63 60.29 4.49
CA PRO A 43 -30.34 60.21 5.22
C PRO A 43 -29.56 61.55 5.18
N PHE A 44 -28.74 61.91 6.18
CA PHE A 44 -27.66 62.91 6.00
C PHE A 44 -26.59 62.83 7.12
N THR A 45 -25.31 63.00 6.76
CA THR A 45 -24.16 63.28 7.65
C THR A 45 -23.87 64.80 7.64
N PRO A 46 -23.03 65.41 8.52
CA PRO A 46 -22.10 64.85 9.52
C PRO A 46 -22.13 65.61 10.89
N ASP A 47 -21.02 65.48 11.63
CA ASP A 47 -20.34 66.47 12.50
C ASP A 47 -20.27 66.30 14.05
N LYS A 48 -19.00 66.23 14.48
CA LYS A 48 -18.30 66.72 15.69
C LYS A 48 -19.00 66.87 17.06
N GLN A 49 -18.37 66.16 18.01
CA GLN A 49 -17.84 66.66 19.30
C GLN A 49 -18.71 67.62 20.16
N THR A 50 -19.11 67.18 21.35
CA THR A 50 -18.47 67.64 22.60
C THR A 50 -18.92 66.87 23.86
N LYS A 51 -18.11 67.07 24.92
CA LYS A 51 -18.18 66.65 26.33
C LYS A 51 -19.60 66.84 26.96
N SER A 52 -20.00 66.25 28.09
CA SER A 52 -19.22 65.89 29.28
C SER A 52 -19.98 64.99 30.29
N THR A 53 -19.25 64.18 31.07
CA THR A 53 -19.50 63.76 32.47
C THR A 53 -20.93 63.53 33.00
N TYR A 54 -21.19 62.31 33.49
CA TYR A 54 -21.49 62.07 34.92
C TYR A 54 -21.01 60.67 35.34
N GLY A 55 -20.72 60.47 36.63
CA GLY A 55 -19.94 59.31 37.11
C GLY A 55 -20.77 58.15 37.70
N GLY A 56 -20.07 57.11 38.18
CA GLY A 56 -20.64 56.09 39.08
C GLY A 56 -20.22 54.64 38.77
N ASN A 57 -19.31 54.09 39.57
CA ASN A 57 -19.09 52.63 39.64
C ASN A 57 -20.33 51.91 40.17
N LEU A 58 -20.57 50.66 39.73
CA LEU A 58 -20.46 49.47 40.60
C LEU A 58 -20.76 48.15 39.85
N MET A 59 -20.30 47.05 40.45
CA MET A 59 -20.28 45.70 39.88
C MET A 59 -20.99 44.70 40.82
N ALA A 60 -21.52 43.62 40.23
CA ALA A 60 -21.85 42.32 40.84
C ALA A 60 -23.03 42.18 41.82
N HIS A 61 -23.96 41.27 41.47
CA HIS A 61 -24.87 40.42 42.27
C HIS A 61 -25.71 39.58 41.25
N LEU A 62 -26.27 38.37 41.45
CA LEU A 62 -26.23 37.29 42.46
C LEU A 62 -26.94 36.05 41.80
N ALA A 63 -26.35 34.88 41.57
CA ALA A 63 -26.16 33.65 42.40
C ALA A 63 -27.35 32.67 42.60
N ARG A 64 -27.00 31.41 43.01
CA ARG A 64 -27.82 30.30 43.59
C ARG A 64 -28.65 29.42 42.62
N SER A 65 -29.02 28.16 42.93
CA SER A 65 -29.07 27.41 44.22
C SER A 65 -28.75 25.89 44.00
N SER A 66 -28.16 25.06 44.89
CA SER A 66 -28.54 24.53 46.25
C SER A 66 -29.48 23.31 46.25
N SER A 67 -29.51 22.34 47.20
CA SER A 67 -28.53 21.69 48.14
C SER A 67 -29.24 20.58 48.98
N LYS A 68 -28.51 19.87 49.90
CA LYS A 68 -28.94 18.97 51.03
C LYS A 68 -29.10 17.46 50.74
N ASN A 69 -28.84 16.48 51.64
CA ASN A 69 -28.02 16.27 52.87
C ASN A 69 -28.29 14.79 53.39
N PRO A 70 -27.78 14.28 54.55
CA PRO A 70 -26.38 14.09 55.00
C PRO A 70 -26.10 12.72 55.72
N HIS A 71 -24.84 12.40 56.09
CA HIS A 71 -24.49 11.94 57.47
C HIS A 71 -22.99 12.01 57.83
N ARG A 72 -22.70 12.00 59.15
CA ARG A 72 -21.45 12.29 59.92
C ARG A 72 -20.83 10.98 60.50
N GLU A 73 -19.54 10.81 60.87
CA GLU A 73 -18.31 11.64 61.12
C GLU A 73 -17.04 10.97 60.51
N SER A 74 -15.82 11.55 60.33
CA SER A 74 -14.86 12.35 61.14
C SER A 74 -13.92 11.54 62.09
N PRO A 75 -12.64 11.93 62.36
CA PRO A 75 -11.73 12.79 61.57
C PRO A 75 -10.18 12.55 61.70
N LYS A 76 -9.40 13.40 60.99
CA LYS A 76 -7.99 13.87 61.24
C LYS A 76 -6.78 13.03 60.75
N SER A 77 -5.70 13.63 60.25
CA SER A 77 -5.51 14.98 59.65
C SER A 77 -4.10 15.19 59.05
N ASN A 78 -4.04 15.83 57.87
CA ASN A 78 -3.19 17.00 57.52
C ASN A 78 -1.64 16.85 57.48
N ILE A 79 -0.97 16.99 56.32
CA ILE A 79 -0.57 18.23 55.55
C ILE A 79 0.89 18.63 55.85
N ALA A 80 1.68 19.26 54.97
CA ALA A 80 1.98 19.09 53.52
C ALA A 80 2.91 20.25 53.08
N ARG A 81 3.93 19.98 52.24
CA ARG A 81 4.78 20.94 51.46
C ARG A 81 5.56 22.00 52.33
N ALA A 82 6.80 22.40 52.06
CA ALA A 82 7.40 22.83 50.80
C ALA A 82 8.92 23.18 50.98
N VAL A 83 9.70 23.13 49.88
CA VAL A 83 10.87 23.99 49.53
C VAL A 83 12.08 24.10 50.50
N SER A 84 13.28 23.74 50.01
CA SER A 84 14.49 24.61 49.97
C SER A 84 15.72 23.86 49.40
N THR A 85 16.56 24.54 48.60
CA THR A 85 17.93 24.11 48.23
C THR A 85 18.94 25.11 48.81
N PRO A 86 20.19 24.70 49.12
CA PRO A 86 21.29 25.12 48.24
C PRO A 86 22.51 24.15 48.16
N ARG A 87 23.54 24.59 47.40
CA ARG A 87 24.82 23.89 47.11
C ARG A 87 25.98 24.33 48.06
N LYS A 88 27.16 23.69 47.87
CA LYS A 88 28.51 23.93 48.48
C LYS A 88 28.77 23.08 49.75
N ALA A 89 30.00 22.67 50.12
CA ALA A 89 31.35 22.93 49.57
C ALA A 89 32.27 21.68 49.65
N LEU A 90 33.50 21.80 49.11
CA LEU A 90 34.63 20.87 49.23
C LEU A 90 35.45 21.11 50.53
N GLU A 91 36.53 20.32 50.72
CA GLU A 91 37.68 20.46 51.66
C GLU A 91 37.68 19.57 52.93
N LEU A 92 38.82 19.17 53.53
CA LEU A 92 40.16 18.72 53.04
C LEU A 92 40.99 18.22 54.26
N GLY A 93 41.89 17.24 54.09
CA GLY A 93 43.03 16.97 55.00
C GLY A 93 42.78 16.10 56.25
N VAL A 94 43.80 15.50 56.91
CA VAL A 94 45.26 15.46 56.61
C VAL A 94 45.95 14.21 57.22
N SER A 95 46.90 13.59 56.48
CA SER A 95 48.16 12.93 56.98
C SER A 95 48.09 11.64 57.85
N ASN A 96 49.13 10.78 57.99
CA ASN A 96 50.60 10.90 57.87
C ASN A 96 51.32 9.59 57.40
N PHE A 97 52.50 9.72 56.74
CA PHE A 97 53.71 8.84 56.64
C PHE A 97 53.54 7.28 56.51
N THR A 98 54.30 6.49 55.74
CA THR A 98 55.73 6.46 55.30
C THR A 98 55.84 5.37 54.17
N LEU A 99 56.86 5.16 53.32
CA LEU A 99 58.16 5.80 52.99
C LEU A 99 58.51 5.47 51.49
N THR A 100 59.79 5.50 51.11
CA THR A 100 60.48 5.28 49.82
C THR A 100 60.62 3.81 49.35
N GLY A 101 60.87 3.49 48.07
CA GLY A 101 60.99 4.37 46.89
C GLY A 101 61.52 3.70 45.59
N THR A 102 61.39 4.46 44.49
CA THR A 102 62.19 4.47 43.22
C THR A 102 62.62 3.17 42.52
N GLY A 103 62.19 3.00 41.26
CA GLY A 103 62.84 2.08 40.31
C GLY A 103 62.19 1.97 38.93
N LEU A 104 62.63 2.77 37.95
CA LEU A 104 62.32 2.60 36.52
C LEU A 104 63.21 1.51 35.91
N LYS A 105 62.64 0.57 35.12
CA LYS A 105 63.32 -0.14 34.00
C LYS A 105 62.35 -1.02 33.19
N THR A 106 62.39 -0.86 31.87
CA THR A 106 62.01 -1.85 30.85
C THR A 106 63.24 -2.75 30.56
N PRO A 107 63.22 -3.71 29.60
CA PRO A 107 62.15 -4.45 28.91
C PRO A 107 62.29 -6.00 29.11
N GLY A 108 61.53 -6.85 28.41
CA GLY A 108 61.97 -8.25 28.18
C GLY A 108 60.93 -9.37 28.02
N SER A 109 60.59 -9.69 26.77
CA SER A 109 60.51 -11.03 26.14
C SER A 109 59.99 -12.29 26.89
N ALA A 110 59.05 -12.97 26.19
CA ALA A 110 58.88 -14.43 26.06
C ALA A 110 58.02 -15.26 27.05
N LYS A 111 56.82 -15.62 26.56
CA LYS A 111 56.21 -16.97 26.50
C LYS A 111 56.37 -17.92 27.72
N SER A 112 55.26 -18.24 28.38
CA SER A 112 54.54 -19.50 28.07
C SER A 112 53.19 -19.68 28.79
N ARG A 113 52.28 -20.38 28.08
CA ARG A 113 51.12 -21.19 28.51
C ARG A 113 50.64 -21.14 29.99
N LYS A 114 49.36 -20.79 30.17
CA LYS A 114 48.39 -21.60 30.94
C LYS A 114 46.95 -21.33 30.44
N ALA A 115 46.12 -22.37 30.41
CA ALA A 115 44.76 -22.31 29.86
C ALA A 115 43.72 -21.91 30.95
N PRO A 116 42.62 -21.24 30.58
CA PRO A 116 41.44 -21.12 31.45
C PRO A 116 40.62 -22.41 31.43
N LEU A 117 40.01 -22.77 32.57
CA LEU A 117 39.23 -23.99 32.70
C LEU A 117 37.85 -23.89 32.03
N ARG A 118 37.49 -24.98 31.35
CA ARG A 118 36.18 -25.27 30.75
C ARG A 118 35.11 -25.45 31.82
N GLN A 119 34.20 -24.49 31.96
CA GLN A 119 32.98 -24.66 32.76
C GLN A 119 32.06 -25.72 32.13
N LYS A 120 31.46 -26.58 32.96
CA LYS A 120 30.48 -27.60 32.55
C LYS A 120 29.06 -27.07 32.84
N PRO A 121 28.12 -27.10 31.87
CA PRO A 121 26.71 -27.05 32.20
C PRO A 121 26.20 -28.42 32.69
N ILE A 122 25.20 -28.37 33.57
CA ILE A 122 24.58 -29.53 34.24
C ILE A 122 23.70 -30.29 33.24
N LYS A 123 23.77 -31.63 33.24
CA LYS A 123 22.86 -32.48 32.47
C LYS A 123 21.55 -32.68 33.22
N ALA A 124 20.44 -32.19 32.67
CA ALA A 124 19.11 -32.69 33.01
C ALA A 124 18.79 -33.91 32.12
N THR A 125 18.37 -35.01 32.73
CA THR A 125 17.95 -36.23 32.01
C THR A 125 16.50 -36.11 31.59
N ILE A 126 16.23 -36.13 30.28
CA ILE A 126 14.87 -36.28 29.73
C ILE A 126 14.91 -37.51 28.80
N ASN A 127 14.06 -38.49 29.09
CA ASN A 127 13.95 -39.71 28.29
C ASN A 127 13.25 -39.44 26.96
N TYR A 128 13.81 -39.95 25.87
CA TYR A 128 13.13 -40.04 24.57
C TYR A 128 12.29 -41.31 24.50
N GLY A 129 10.97 -41.17 24.46
CA GLY A 129 10.03 -42.21 24.03
C GLY A 129 9.71 -42.05 22.55
N GLY A 130 9.74 -43.13 21.78
CA GLY A 130 9.52 -43.10 20.34
C GLY A 130 8.04 -43.05 19.93
N ASP A 131 7.79 -42.23 18.92
CA ASP A 131 6.98 -42.50 17.72
C ASP A 131 5.58 -43.16 17.84
N ARG A 132 4.56 -42.44 17.33
CA ARG A 132 3.31 -42.94 16.70
C ARG A 132 2.41 -41.77 16.30
N PHE A 133 2.63 -41.21 15.11
CA PHE A 133 1.66 -40.30 14.48
C PHE A 133 0.72 -41.10 13.57
N ILE A 134 -0.55 -41.23 13.96
CA ILE A 134 -1.60 -41.92 13.18
C ILE A 134 -2.50 -40.85 12.52
N PRO A 135 -2.54 -40.73 11.19
CA PRO A 135 -3.48 -39.84 10.51
C PRO A 135 -4.86 -40.51 10.39
N ASN A 136 -5.77 -40.22 11.31
CA ASN A 136 -7.17 -40.60 11.15
C ASN A 136 -7.81 -39.81 9.99
N ARG A 137 -8.19 -40.50 8.92
CA ARG A 137 -9.10 -39.97 7.89
C ARG A 137 -10.51 -39.87 8.48
N GLY A 138 -11.07 -38.67 8.59
CA GLY A 138 -12.40 -38.50 9.17
C GLY A 138 -12.95 -37.09 9.20
N ALA A 139 -12.90 -36.33 8.09
CA ALA A 139 -13.74 -35.14 7.85
C ALA A 139 -13.56 -34.63 6.42
N SER A 140 -14.46 -34.97 5.50
CA SER A 140 -14.56 -34.34 4.17
C SER A 140 -16.00 -34.38 3.67
N SER A 141 -16.91 -33.80 4.46
CA SER A 141 -18.30 -33.57 4.04
C SER A 141 -18.39 -32.24 3.28
N ALA A 142 -18.46 -32.31 1.95
CA ALA A 142 -18.82 -31.16 1.12
C ALA A 142 -20.34 -30.95 1.17
N ILE A 143 -20.77 -29.73 1.51
CA ILE A 143 -22.15 -29.24 1.39
C ILE A 143 -22.01 -27.83 0.80
N ALA A 144 -22.16 -27.62 -0.52
CA ALA A 144 -23.36 -27.72 -1.34
C ALA A 144 -24.39 -26.63 -0.96
N ASN A 145 -24.54 -25.63 -1.83
CA ASN A 145 -25.49 -24.54 -1.62
C ASN A 145 -26.14 -24.15 -2.96
N ALA A 146 -27.33 -24.68 -3.22
CA ALA A 146 -28.28 -24.22 -4.24
C ALA A 146 -29.67 -24.69 -3.83
N GLY A 147 -30.57 -23.76 -3.49
CA GLY A 147 -31.90 -24.08 -2.98
C GLY A 147 -32.98 -24.05 -4.06
N SER A 148 -34.03 -24.84 -3.84
CA SER A 148 -35.35 -24.68 -4.50
C SER A 148 -36.46 -25.02 -3.50
N SER A 149 -37.52 -24.22 -3.50
CA SER A 149 -38.64 -24.27 -2.57
C SER A 149 -39.66 -25.39 -2.85
N LYS A 150 -40.26 -25.98 -1.81
CA LYS A 150 -41.70 -25.82 -1.44
C LYS A 150 -42.17 -26.76 -0.31
N LEU A 151 -43.18 -26.29 0.43
CA LEU A 151 -44.00 -26.98 1.43
C LEU A 151 -45.21 -27.69 0.74
N PRO A 152 -46.09 -28.41 1.47
CA PRO A 152 -45.87 -29.44 2.49
C PRO A 152 -46.65 -30.75 2.17
N ARG A 153 -46.62 -31.74 3.09
CA ARG A 153 -47.37 -33.01 2.98
C ARG A 153 -48.90 -32.83 3.01
N GLY A 154 -49.61 -33.72 2.31
CA GLY A 154 -51.03 -34.02 2.49
C GLY A 154 -51.31 -35.48 2.10
N ASP A 155 -52.13 -36.19 2.89
CA ASP A 155 -52.40 -37.62 2.74
C ASP A 155 -53.24 -37.99 1.51
N ARG A 156 -53.00 -39.18 0.91
CA ARG A 156 -54.02 -40.25 0.75
C ARG A 156 -53.56 -41.47 -0.08
N GLN A 157 -53.81 -42.64 0.51
CA GLN A 157 -54.38 -43.89 -0.06
C GLN A 157 -54.21 -44.27 -1.55
N ARG A 158 -53.69 -45.49 -1.77
CA ARG A 158 -53.91 -46.42 -2.93
C ARG A 158 -55.42 -46.60 -3.23
N PRO A 159 -55.87 -47.00 -4.45
CA PRO A 159 -55.51 -48.32 -5.03
C PRO A 159 -55.50 -48.51 -6.58
N LYS A 160 -54.87 -49.63 -6.98
CA LYS A 160 -55.08 -50.57 -8.12
C LYS A 160 -55.71 -50.17 -9.48
N ALA A 161 -55.01 -50.61 -10.54
CA ALA A 161 -55.50 -51.15 -11.85
C ALA A 161 -56.12 -50.14 -12.86
N THR A 162 -56.05 -50.30 -14.19
CA THR A 162 -55.60 -51.43 -15.06
C THR A 162 -55.12 -50.92 -16.45
N GLN A 163 -54.24 -51.68 -17.10
CA GLN A 163 -53.90 -51.80 -18.55
C GLN A 163 -54.37 -50.75 -19.59
N GLY A 164 -53.46 -50.38 -20.51
CA GLY A 164 -53.74 -49.68 -21.77
C GLY A 164 -52.47 -49.15 -22.44
N ASP A 165 -51.90 -49.90 -23.40
CA ASP A 165 -50.54 -49.71 -23.90
C ASP A 165 -50.31 -48.45 -24.78
N SER A 166 -49.14 -47.82 -24.63
CA SER A 166 -48.45 -47.13 -25.73
C SER A 166 -46.94 -46.93 -25.49
N SER A 167 -46.15 -47.18 -26.54
CA SER A 167 -44.73 -46.78 -26.74
C SER A 167 -43.63 -47.30 -25.79
N SER A 168 -43.18 -48.54 -26.01
CA SER A 168 -41.98 -49.14 -25.41
C SER A 168 -40.70 -48.85 -26.22
N VAL A 169 -40.13 -47.62 -26.12
CA VAL A 169 -38.86 -47.30 -26.83
C VAL A 169 -37.85 -46.44 -26.04
N LEU A 170 -38.08 -46.15 -24.76
CA LEU A 170 -37.21 -45.25 -23.97
C LEU A 170 -36.89 -45.71 -22.52
N SER A 171 -37.28 -46.92 -22.10
CA SER A 171 -37.08 -47.38 -20.71
C SER A 171 -35.77 -48.14 -20.43
N SER A 172 -35.15 -48.78 -21.43
CA SER A 172 -34.03 -49.71 -21.20
C SER A 172 -32.76 -49.09 -20.61
N ALA A 173 -32.51 -47.79 -20.81
CA ALA A 173 -31.31 -47.12 -20.31
C ALA A 173 -31.40 -46.74 -18.81
N ALA A 174 -32.59 -46.76 -18.20
CA ALA A 174 -32.79 -46.46 -16.79
C ALA A 174 -32.72 -47.72 -15.92
N ASP A 175 -33.27 -48.84 -16.41
CA ASP A 175 -33.31 -50.11 -15.67
C ASP A 175 -31.93 -50.78 -15.58
N ASP A 176 -31.10 -50.71 -16.65
CA ASP A 176 -29.71 -51.22 -16.61
C ASP A 176 -28.84 -50.49 -15.58
N ALA A 177 -29.07 -49.19 -15.37
CA ALA A 177 -28.33 -48.39 -14.39
C ALA A 177 -28.74 -48.72 -12.93
N ALA A 178 -30.00 -49.13 -12.71
CA ALA A 178 -30.47 -49.58 -11.41
C ALA A 178 -29.93 -50.98 -11.06
N ALA A 179 -29.99 -51.92 -12.02
CA ALA A 179 -29.44 -53.27 -11.86
C ALA A 179 -27.92 -53.27 -11.59
N ALA A 180 -27.17 -52.39 -12.27
CA ALA A 180 -25.74 -52.22 -12.02
C ALA A 180 -25.45 -51.70 -10.60
N LEU A 181 -26.32 -50.88 -10.01
CA LEU A 181 -26.15 -50.35 -8.66
C LEU A 181 -26.49 -51.40 -7.58
N GLU A 182 -27.50 -52.23 -7.81
CA GLU A 182 -27.94 -53.27 -6.88
C GLU A 182 -26.90 -54.40 -6.74
N SER A 183 -26.14 -54.68 -7.81
CA SER A 183 -25.02 -55.65 -7.81
C SER A 183 -23.76 -55.24 -7.01
N LEU A 184 -23.72 -54.03 -6.45
CA LEU A 184 -22.65 -53.59 -5.52
C LEU A 184 -23.02 -53.80 -4.05
N SER A 185 -24.17 -54.42 -3.77
CA SER A 185 -24.63 -54.77 -2.43
C SER A 185 -23.85 -55.98 -1.90
N ILE A 186 -22.86 -55.74 -1.03
CA ILE A 186 -22.21 -56.82 -0.28
C ILE A 186 -23.18 -57.31 0.81
N ASN A 187 -24.01 -58.28 0.44
CA ASN A 187 -24.64 -59.23 1.37
C ASN A 187 -24.03 -60.60 1.07
N ASP A 188 -23.25 -61.09 2.03
CA ASP A 188 -22.49 -62.34 1.97
C ASP A 188 -23.35 -63.46 2.58
N ASP A 189 -24.34 -63.97 1.83
CA ASP A 189 -25.15 -65.15 2.15
C ASP A 189 -26.08 -65.52 0.95
N GLU A 190 -25.65 -66.45 0.08
CA GLU A 190 -26.46 -67.51 -0.59
C GLU A 190 -25.67 -68.22 -1.71
N ALA A 191 -26.11 -69.43 -2.09
CA ALA A 191 -25.26 -70.47 -2.69
C ALA A 191 -24.96 -70.37 -4.21
N ASP A 192 -23.89 -71.07 -4.61
CA ASP A 192 -23.34 -71.19 -5.97
C ASP A 192 -24.39 -71.45 -7.07
N ASN A 193 -24.35 -70.61 -8.12
CA ASN A 193 -24.98 -70.95 -9.41
C ASN A 193 -24.12 -70.47 -10.60
N TYR A 194 -23.02 -71.19 -10.85
CA TYR A 194 -22.09 -70.94 -11.95
C TYR A 194 -22.75 -71.17 -13.33
N SER A 195 -23.35 -70.13 -13.92
CA SER A 195 -23.62 -70.13 -15.35
C SER A 195 -22.31 -69.95 -16.13
N ARG A 196 -22.02 -70.85 -17.09
CA ARG A 196 -20.84 -70.69 -17.96
C ARG A 196 -21.02 -69.46 -18.86
N PRO A 197 -20.08 -68.51 -18.90
CA PRO A 197 -20.12 -67.40 -19.85
C PRO A 197 -20.19 -67.92 -21.30
N SER A 198 -20.93 -67.22 -22.15
CA SER A 198 -21.00 -67.59 -23.57
C SER A 198 -19.64 -67.38 -24.27
N PRO A 199 -19.28 -68.18 -25.28
CA PRO A 199 -17.95 -68.08 -25.92
C PRO A 199 -17.61 -66.67 -26.44
N ASN A 200 -18.62 -65.89 -26.82
CA ASN A 200 -18.45 -64.53 -27.32
C ASN A 200 -18.06 -63.52 -26.22
N THR A 201 -18.51 -63.69 -24.97
CA THR A 201 -18.11 -62.78 -23.88
C THR A 201 -16.69 -63.06 -23.41
N VAL A 202 -16.25 -64.34 -23.43
CA VAL A 202 -14.86 -64.72 -23.15
C VAL A 202 -13.91 -64.13 -24.20
N ALA A 203 -14.22 -64.28 -25.50
CA ALA A 203 -13.40 -63.71 -26.57
C ALA A 203 -13.30 -62.18 -26.52
N TYR A 204 -14.37 -61.49 -26.10
CA TYR A 204 -14.36 -60.04 -25.90
C TYR A 204 -13.50 -59.62 -24.69
N GLN A 205 -13.53 -60.39 -23.60
CA GLN A 205 -12.67 -60.16 -22.43
C GLN A 205 -11.19 -60.40 -22.74
N ASP A 206 -10.85 -61.45 -23.49
CA ASP A 206 -9.48 -61.69 -23.98
C ASP A 206 -8.98 -60.55 -24.88
N SER A 207 -9.84 -60.00 -25.73
CA SER A 207 -9.52 -58.85 -26.58
C SER A 207 -9.21 -57.59 -25.75
N LEU A 208 -10.05 -57.27 -24.75
CA LEU A 208 -9.82 -56.16 -23.83
C LEU A 208 -8.57 -56.36 -22.95
N ALA A 209 -8.33 -57.58 -22.47
CA ALA A 209 -7.16 -57.93 -21.68
C ALA A 209 -5.85 -57.73 -22.47
N ASN A 210 -5.82 -58.17 -23.73
CA ASN A 210 -4.72 -57.94 -24.65
C ASN A 210 -4.53 -56.44 -24.96
N ALA A 211 -5.61 -55.69 -25.21
CA ALA A 211 -5.53 -54.25 -25.46
C ALA A 211 -5.00 -53.44 -24.26
N CYS A 212 -5.30 -53.88 -23.03
CA CYS A 212 -4.82 -53.26 -21.79
C CYS A 212 -3.47 -53.83 -21.29
N GLY A 213 -2.91 -54.85 -21.93
CA GLY A 213 -1.65 -55.50 -21.52
C GLY A 213 -1.74 -56.30 -20.22
N VAL A 214 -2.94 -56.71 -19.80
CA VAL A 214 -3.20 -57.41 -18.53
C VAL A 214 -3.46 -58.89 -18.78
N LYS A 215 -2.84 -59.78 -17.99
CA LYS A 215 -3.13 -61.22 -18.05
C LYS A 215 -4.34 -61.56 -17.19
N LEU A 216 -5.41 -62.06 -17.83
CA LEU A 216 -6.55 -62.65 -17.13
C LEU A 216 -6.09 -63.78 -16.18
N ASN A 217 -6.82 -63.96 -15.08
CA ASN A 217 -6.47 -64.83 -13.94
C ASN A 217 -5.22 -64.45 -13.13
N THR A 218 -4.74 -63.19 -13.19
CA THR A 218 -3.74 -62.66 -12.24
C THR A 218 -4.34 -61.62 -11.29
N ARG A 219 -4.02 -61.69 -10.00
CA ARG A 219 -4.41 -60.63 -9.04
C ARG A 219 -3.51 -59.41 -9.26
N ILE A 220 -4.12 -58.30 -9.68
CA ILE A 220 -3.45 -56.99 -9.78
C ILE A 220 -3.25 -56.45 -8.36
N LEU A 221 -2.04 -56.56 -7.82
CA LEU A 221 -1.71 -56.11 -6.46
C LEU A 221 -1.19 -54.66 -6.41
N GLU A 222 -0.89 -54.04 -7.55
CA GLU A 222 -0.35 -52.68 -7.65
C GLU A 222 -0.88 -51.98 -8.91
N PHE A 223 -1.49 -50.79 -8.76
CA PHE A 223 -2.15 -50.05 -9.84
C PHE A 223 -1.29 -48.92 -10.44
N LYS A 224 0.03 -48.96 -10.23
CA LYS A 224 0.97 -48.00 -10.84
C LYS A 224 2.23 -48.72 -11.27
N PRO A 225 2.74 -48.51 -12.50
CA PRO A 225 4.06 -49.00 -12.85
C PRO A 225 5.10 -48.32 -11.94
N ALA A 226 6.09 -49.09 -11.49
CA ALA A 226 7.18 -48.55 -10.70
C ALA A 226 7.88 -47.40 -11.46
N PRO A 227 8.30 -46.32 -10.77
CA PRO A 227 8.99 -45.21 -11.42
C PRO A 227 10.27 -45.72 -12.11
N PRO A 228 10.60 -45.23 -13.32
CA PRO A 228 11.74 -45.73 -14.09
C PRO A 228 13.04 -45.59 -13.30
N GLU A 229 13.86 -46.64 -13.31
CA GLU A 229 15.12 -46.66 -12.58
C GLU A 229 16.06 -45.55 -13.05
N SER A 230 16.72 -44.91 -12.08
CA SER A 230 17.70 -43.85 -12.33
C SER A 230 18.88 -44.40 -13.13
N SER A 231 19.05 -43.93 -14.38
CA SER A 231 20.17 -44.28 -15.27
C SER A 231 21.55 -43.78 -14.80
N LYS A 232 21.67 -43.30 -13.57
CA LYS A 232 22.91 -42.91 -12.91
C LYS A 232 23.13 -43.81 -11.69
N PRO A 233 24.27 -44.51 -11.56
CA PRO A 233 24.58 -45.28 -10.37
C PRO A 233 24.63 -44.31 -9.18
N ILE A 234 23.86 -44.62 -8.14
CA ILE A 234 23.78 -43.80 -6.93
C ILE A 234 25.07 -44.02 -6.14
N ASP A 235 26.03 -43.11 -6.31
CA ASP A 235 27.23 -43.07 -5.49
C ASP A 235 26.86 -42.62 -4.06
N LEU A 236 26.45 -43.59 -3.24
CA LEU A 236 26.11 -43.41 -1.84
C LEU A 236 27.24 -42.70 -1.07
N ARG A 237 28.51 -42.91 -1.48
CA ARG A 237 29.67 -42.27 -0.84
C ARG A 237 29.69 -40.76 -1.05
N GLN A 238 29.12 -40.24 -2.14
CA GLN A 238 28.93 -38.81 -2.34
C GLN A 238 27.69 -38.26 -1.60
N GLN A 239 26.65 -39.06 -1.38
CA GLN A 239 25.50 -38.64 -0.58
C GLN A 239 25.84 -38.54 0.92
N TYR A 240 26.53 -39.54 1.48
CA TYR A 240 26.94 -39.53 2.89
C TYR A 240 28.07 -38.53 3.20
N ASN A 241 28.99 -38.28 2.24
CA ASN A 241 30.02 -37.24 2.38
C ASN A 241 29.57 -35.86 1.87
N ARG A 242 28.29 -35.70 1.47
CA ARG A 242 27.76 -34.37 1.17
C ARG A 242 27.81 -33.57 2.48
N PRO A 243 28.56 -32.47 2.57
CA PRO A 243 28.51 -31.65 3.78
C PRO A 243 27.07 -31.22 3.96
N LEU A 244 26.52 -31.47 5.15
CA LEU A 244 25.22 -30.94 5.56
C LEU A 244 25.28 -29.43 5.39
N LYS A 245 24.74 -28.91 4.27
CA LYS A 245 24.44 -27.50 4.15
C LYS A 245 23.45 -27.23 5.26
N ALA A 246 23.91 -26.57 6.33
CA ALA A 246 23.03 -26.07 7.36
C ALA A 246 21.90 -25.31 6.67
N ASN A 247 20.65 -25.49 7.10
CA ASN A 247 19.51 -24.79 6.48
C ASN A 247 19.55 -23.26 6.67
N GLY A 248 20.58 -22.72 7.33
CA GLY A 248 20.98 -21.30 7.30
C GLY A 248 21.93 -20.89 6.17
N ALA A 249 22.28 -21.78 5.23
CA ALA A 249 23.08 -21.44 4.05
C ALA A 249 22.25 -20.90 2.87
N SER A 250 20.92 -21.02 2.93
CA SER A 250 19.97 -20.36 2.01
C SER A 250 19.55 -18.97 2.50
N SER A 251 19.62 -18.67 3.79
CA SER A 251 19.52 -17.30 4.31
C SER A 251 20.79 -16.47 4.06
N ALA A 252 21.85 -17.11 3.55
CA ALA A 252 22.97 -16.46 2.87
C ALA A 252 22.72 -16.25 1.36
N GLN A 253 21.46 -15.98 0.95
CA GLN A 253 21.25 -15.11 -0.20
C GLN A 253 22.07 -13.84 0.06
N LEU A 254 23.06 -13.59 -0.80
CA LEU A 254 24.13 -12.60 -0.60
C LEU A 254 23.64 -11.38 0.20
N ARG A 255 24.20 -11.17 1.40
CA ARG A 255 24.24 -9.83 2.00
C ARG A 255 25.12 -8.96 1.11
N ARG A 256 24.54 -8.50 0.00
CA ARG A 256 25.14 -7.55 -0.93
C ARG A 256 25.50 -6.30 -0.12
N ARG A 257 26.70 -5.78 -0.33
CA ARG A 257 27.14 -4.56 0.37
C ARG A 257 26.32 -3.40 -0.19
N ILE A 258 25.33 -2.95 0.58
CA ILE A 258 24.55 -1.75 0.28
C ILE A 258 25.35 -0.54 0.80
N ALA A 259 25.36 0.55 0.04
CA ALA A 259 26.00 1.79 0.48
C ALA A 259 25.19 2.40 1.63
N THR A 260 25.83 2.62 2.78
CA THR A 260 25.22 3.26 3.97
C THR A 260 25.44 4.78 4.00
N ALA A 261 26.15 5.32 3.01
CA ALA A 261 26.32 6.75 2.80
C ALA A 261 25.55 7.16 1.54
N PRO A 262 25.02 8.39 1.47
CA PRO A 262 24.41 8.90 0.26
C PRO A 262 25.48 9.11 -0.83
N ASP A 263 25.11 8.85 -2.08
CA ASP A 263 25.93 9.09 -3.27
C ASP A 263 25.98 10.57 -3.63
N ARG A 264 24.86 11.28 -3.41
CA ARG A 264 24.72 12.74 -3.57
C ARG A 264 23.81 13.28 -2.48
N VAL A 265 24.03 14.54 -2.11
CA VAL A 265 23.18 15.33 -1.23
C VAL A 265 22.93 16.66 -1.96
N LEU A 266 21.68 17.08 -2.03
CA LEU A 266 21.26 18.39 -2.51
C LEU A 266 20.51 19.11 -1.39
N ASP A 267 20.63 20.43 -1.36
CA ASP A 267 19.89 21.26 -0.42
C ASP A 267 18.45 21.44 -0.92
N ALA A 268 17.49 21.34 -0.01
CA ALA A 268 16.05 21.45 -0.23
C ALA A 268 15.46 22.50 0.74
N PRO A 269 15.92 23.78 0.68
CA PRO A 269 15.48 24.82 1.59
C PRO A 269 13.98 25.10 1.44
N GLY A 270 13.27 25.26 2.55
CA GLY A 270 11.82 25.47 2.52
C GLY A 270 11.01 24.19 2.22
N LEU A 271 11.59 22.99 2.38
CA LEU A 271 10.79 21.77 2.36
C LEU A 271 9.84 21.75 3.58
N ILE A 272 8.53 21.86 3.32
CA ILE A 272 7.52 21.95 4.39
C ILE A 272 7.50 20.65 5.22
N ASP A 273 7.73 20.77 6.53
CA ASP A 273 7.66 19.66 7.47
C ASP A 273 6.21 19.24 7.82
N ASP A 274 5.48 18.72 6.82
CA ASP A 274 4.15 18.15 7.00
C ASP A 274 4.11 16.70 6.48
N TYR A 275 3.73 15.78 7.37
CA TYR A 275 3.60 14.35 7.06
C TYR A 275 2.58 14.07 5.96
N TYR A 276 1.51 14.86 5.82
CA TYR A 276 0.40 14.55 4.90
C TYR A 276 0.63 14.97 3.45
N LEU A 277 1.63 15.80 3.18
CA LEU A 277 1.97 16.28 1.84
C LEU A 277 2.76 15.23 1.04
N ASN A 278 2.88 15.41 -0.27
CA ASN A 278 3.68 14.54 -1.15
C ASN A 278 4.50 15.38 -2.14
N LEU A 279 5.62 15.93 -1.67
CA LEU A 279 6.36 16.99 -2.35
C LEU A 279 7.51 16.52 -3.25
N LEU A 280 7.76 15.21 -3.37
CA LEU A 280 8.91 14.65 -4.09
C LEU A 280 8.49 13.52 -5.02
N ASP A 281 8.90 13.58 -6.29
CA ASP A 281 8.72 12.50 -7.25
C ASP A 281 9.82 12.47 -8.34
N TRP A 282 10.06 11.29 -8.94
CA TRP A 282 11.09 11.08 -9.98
C TRP A 282 10.42 10.63 -11.28
N SER A 283 10.68 11.34 -12.37
CA SER A 283 10.18 11.07 -13.73
C SER A 283 10.90 9.89 -14.36
N SER A 284 10.23 9.20 -15.28
CA SER A 284 10.83 8.18 -16.16
C SER A 284 11.97 8.73 -17.04
N GLY A 285 11.95 10.03 -17.34
CA GLY A 285 13.04 10.78 -18.00
C GLY A 285 14.20 11.20 -17.08
N ASN A 286 14.34 10.55 -15.92
CA ASN A 286 15.43 10.75 -14.95
C ASN A 286 15.51 12.17 -14.33
N GLN A 287 14.38 12.87 -14.24
CA GLN A 287 14.28 14.18 -13.59
C GLN A 287 13.54 14.08 -12.26
N VAL A 288 14.04 14.73 -11.21
CA VAL A 288 13.38 14.81 -9.90
C VAL A 288 12.61 16.11 -9.80
N ALA A 289 11.33 16.06 -9.47
CA ALA A 289 10.53 17.24 -9.14
C ALA A 289 10.36 17.34 -7.62
N ILE A 290 10.60 18.53 -7.06
CA ILE A 290 10.48 18.81 -5.64
C ILE A 290 9.72 20.12 -5.39
N GLY A 291 8.73 20.08 -4.51
CA GLY A 291 8.00 21.26 -4.02
C GLY A 291 8.69 21.85 -2.78
N LEU A 292 9.16 23.10 -2.89
CA LEU A 292 9.81 23.87 -1.82
C LEU A 292 8.98 25.13 -1.57
N GLU A 293 8.30 25.18 -0.42
CA GLU A 293 7.24 26.14 -0.07
C GLU A 293 6.25 26.42 -1.21
N ARG A 294 6.54 27.47 -1.98
CA ARG A 294 5.73 28.04 -3.07
C ARG A 294 6.22 27.63 -4.46
N SER A 295 7.43 27.09 -4.57
CA SER A 295 8.08 26.81 -5.84
C SER A 295 8.14 25.31 -6.12
N VAL A 296 8.06 24.93 -7.40
CA VAL A 296 8.43 23.57 -7.83
C VAL A 296 9.72 23.64 -8.62
N TYR A 297 10.73 22.93 -8.16
CA TYR A 297 12.01 22.77 -8.86
C TYR A 297 12.06 21.41 -9.54
N VAL A 298 12.63 21.38 -10.74
CA VAL A 298 12.97 20.17 -11.48
C VAL A 298 14.48 20.09 -11.60
N TRP A 299 15.05 18.97 -11.16
CA TRP A 299 16.47 18.66 -11.24
C TRP A 299 16.72 17.48 -12.18
N SER A 300 17.60 17.67 -13.17
CA SER A 300 18.05 16.60 -14.07
C SER A 300 19.16 15.79 -13.40
N ALA A 301 18.95 14.48 -13.22
CA ALA A 301 19.96 13.63 -12.58
C ALA A 301 21.18 13.34 -13.47
N ASP A 302 21.00 13.43 -14.79
CA ASP A 302 22.05 13.21 -15.79
C ASP A 302 22.96 14.44 -15.97
N GLU A 303 22.35 15.63 -16.12
CA GLU A 303 23.08 16.88 -16.34
C GLU A 303 23.48 17.60 -15.04
N GLY A 304 22.72 17.38 -13.96
CA GLY A 304 22.79 18.17 -12.73
C GLY A 304 22.10 19.54 -12.82
N SER A 305 21.44 19.86 -13.93
CA SER A 305 20.73 21.13 -14.16
C SER A 305 19.50 21.27 -13.23
N VAL A 306 19.24 22.49 -12.74
CA VAL A 306 18.09 22.83 -11.87
C VAL A 306 17.28 23.92 -12.55
N ASN A 307 15.99 23.65 -12.77
CA ASN A 307 15.03 24.60 -13.34
C ASN A 307 13.90 24.86 -12.33
N CYS A 308 13.50 26.12 -12.16
CA CYS A 308 12.26 26.46 -11.47
C CYS A 308 11.09 26.34 -12.46
N LEU A 309 10.17 25.41 -12.23
CA LEU A 309 9.03 25.16 -13.11
C LEU A 309 7.89 26.16 -12.86
N LEU A 310 7.63 26.48 -11.59
CA LEU A 310 6.61 27.45 -11.19
C LEU A 310 6.95 28.09 -9.84
N GLU A 311 6.41 29.30 -9.63
CA GLU A 311 6.25 29.92 -8.31
C GLU A 311 4.75 30.19 -8.10
N SER A 312 4.17 29.68 -7.01
CA SER A 312 2.77 29.90 -6.65
C SER A 312 2.57 31.28 -6.02
N PRO A 313 1.37 31.87 -6.09
CA PRO A 313 1.04 33.13 -5.40
C PRO A 313 1.34 33.07 -3.89
N ALA A 314 1.62 34.20 -3.26
CA ALA A 314 2.02 34.30 -1.85
C ALA A 314 1.00 33.76 -0.82
N ASP A 315 -0.26 33.58 -1.23
CA ASP A 315 -1.34 33.05 -0.39
C ASP A 315 -1.42 31.51 -0.38
N THR A 316 -0.61 30.81 -1.18
CA THR A 316 -0.68 29.35 -1.29
C THR A 316 0.68 28.68 -1.46
N TYR A 317 0.77 27.43 -1.03
CA TYR A 317 1.97 26.59 -1.08
C TYR A 317 1.72 25.34 -1.91
N VAL A 318 2.79 24.68 -2.35
CA VAL A 318 2.73 23.38 -3.04
C VAL A 318 2.42 22.28 -2.01
N SER A 319 1.33 21.54 -2.21
CA SER A 319 0.91 20.45 -1.31
C SER A 319 1.13 19.04 -1.90
N SER A 320 1.20 18.90 -3.22
CA SER A 320 1.67 17.67 -3.87
C SER A 320 2.29 17.89 -5.24
N VAL A 321 3.19 16.99 -5.64
CA VAL A 321 3.86 16.96 -6.93
C VAL A 321 3.86 15.50 -7.44
N LYS A 322 3.44 15.26 -8.69
CA LYS A 322 3.46 13.92 -9.29
C LYS A 322 3.64 13.96 -10.80
N TRP A 323 4.71 13.35 -11.31
CA TRP A 323 4.98 13.14 -12.73
C TRP A 323 3.96 12.22 -13.40
N SER A 324 3.65 12.52 -14.66
CA SER A 324 2.99 11.59 -15.59
C SER A 324 3.88 10.38 -15.91
N ASP A 325 3.26 9.29 -16.35
CA ASP A 325 3.95 8.02 -16.64
C ASP A 325 5.04 8.15 -17.74
N ASP A 326 4.83 9.06 -18.69
CA ASP A 326 5.77 9.39 -19.77
C ASP A 326 6.88 10.38 -19.37
N GLY A 327 6.80 10.99 -18.18
CA GLY A 327 7.77 11.97 -17.70
C GLY A 327 7.75 13.32 -18.44
N ALA A 328 6.74 13.61 -19.27
CA ALA A 328 6.62 14.89 -19.97
C ALA A 328 5.96 15.98 -19.12
N TYR A 329 5.02 15.60 -18.25
CA TYR A 329 4.17 16.51 -17.50
C TYR A 329 4.33 16.35 -16.00
N VAL A 330 4.29 17.48 -15.28
CA VAL A 330 4.20 17.51 -13.81
C VAL A 330 2.81 17.99 -13.43
N GLY A 331 2.11 17.15 -12.67
CA GLY A 331 0.92 17.56 -11.94
C GLY A 331 1.31 18.17 -10.60
N VAL A 332 0.72 19.30 -10.25
CA VAL A 332 0.98 20.04 -9.00
C VAL A 332 -0.32 20.36 -8.28
N GLY A 333 -0.46 19.88 -7.05
CA GLY A 333 -1.57 20.23 -6.15
C GLY A 333 -1.17 21.39 -5.24
N LEU A 334 -2.05 22.39 -5.09
CA LEU A 334 -1.84 23.57 -4.26
C LEU A 334 -2.65 23.52 -2.95
N GLY A 335 -2.19 24.29 -1.97
CA GLY A 335 -2.84 24.51 -0.68
C GLY A 335 -4.29 25.05 -0.79
N SER A 336 -4.59 25.75 -1.88
CA SER A 336 -5.92 26.28 -2.23
C SER A 336 -6.93 25.22 -2.67
N GLY A 337 -6.47 24.02 -3.08
CA GLY A 337 -7.30 23.01 -3.73
C GLY A 337 -7.26 23.03 -5.26
N GLU A 338 -6.55 23.98 -5.88
CA GLU A 338 -6.25 23.97 -7.30
C GLU A 338 -5.27 22.83 -7.65
N VAL A 339 -5.49 22.18 -8.79
CA VAL A 339 -4.56 21.20 -9.38
C VAL A 339 -4.11 21.70 -10.74
N GLN A 340 -2.82 21.92 -10.91
CA GLN A 340 -2.22 22.41 -12.14
C GLN A 340 -1.51 21.28 -12.90
N ILE A 341 -1.44 21.40 -14.22
CA ILE A 341 -0.63 20.53 -15.09
C ILE A 341 0.33 21.42 -15.86
N TRP A 342 1.61 21.08 -15.80
CA TRP A 342 2.72 21.82 -16.39
C TRP A 342 3.48 20.96 -17.40
N ASP A 343 3.82 21.55 -18.54
CA ASP A 343 4.80 21.01 -19.49
C ASP A 343 6.20 21.38 -18.99
N VAL A 344 7.08 20.38 -18.83
CA VAL A 344 8.44 20.62 -18.36
C VAL A 344 9.40 20.98 -19.51
N SER A 345 9.09 20.57 -20.74
CA SER A 345 9.89 20.91 -21.91
C SER A 345 9.70 22.37 -22.35
N GLU A 346 8.47 22.88 -22.24
CA GLU A 346 8.16 24.28 -22.55
C GLU A 346 8.20 25.19 -21.31
N GLY A 347 8.16 24.64 -20.09
CA GLY A 347 8.09 25.40 -18.85
C GLY A 347 6.75 26.13 -18.65
N GLN A 348 5.66 25.61 -19.23
CA GLN A 348 4.37 26.31 -19.30
C GLN A 348 3.24 25.55 -18.60
N LYS A 349 2.32 26.31 -17.98
CA LYS A 349 1.09 25.76 -17.41
C LYS A 349 0.08 25.47 -18.50
N ILE A 350 -0.18 24.19 -18.76
CA ILE A 350 -1.17 23.72 -19.74
C ILE A 350 -2.58 23.92 -19.22
N ARG A 351 -2.81 23.64 -17.92
CA ARG A 351 -4.15 23.63 -17.34
C ARG A 351 -4.15 23.94 -15.84
N SER A 352 -5.20 24.65 -15.41
CA SER A 352 -5.65 24.70 -14.02
C SER A 352 -6.98 23.94 -13.90
N MET A 353 -7.10 23.08 -12.90
CA MET A 353 -8.29 22.27 -12.59
C MET A 353 -8.78 22.62 -11.18
N PHE A 354 -10.07 22.86 -11.04
CA PHE A 354 -10.70 23.32 -9.80
C PHE A 354 -11.79 22.34 -9.36
N GLY A 355 -12.08 22.30 -8.06
CA GLY A 355 -13.20 21.52 -7.52
C GLY A 355 -12.98 21.03 -6.10
N HIS A 356 -11.73 20.84 -5.67
CA HIS A 356 -11.43 20.59 -4.26
C HIS A 356 -11.54 21.90 -3.47
N GLY A 357 -12.30 21.89 -2.37
CA GLY A 357 -12.43 23.04 -1.46
C GLY A 357 -11.34 23.13 -0.38
N THR A 358 -10.30 22.29 -0.48
CA THR A 358 -9.19 22.18 0.48
C THR A 358 -7.93 21.70 -0.24
N ARG A 359 -6.73 21.92 0.34
CA ARG A 359 -5.44 21.43 -0.20
C ARG A 359 -5.47 20.01 -0.75
N VAL A 360 -4.74 19.80 -1.85
CA VAL A 360 -4.55 18.49 -2.49
C VAL A 360 -3.20 17.92 -2.05
N GLY A 361 -3.23 17.08 -1.02
CA GLY A 361 -2.03 16.53 -0.36
C GLY A 361 -1.41 15.32 -1.08
N VAL A 362 -2.14 14.67 -1.99
CA VAL A 362 -1.63 13.52 -2.73
C VAL A 362 -2.22 13.40 -4.14
N MET A 363 -1.44 12.85 -5.06
CA MET A 363 -1.75 12.70 -6.47
C MET A 363 -1.23 11.36 -7.01
N GLY A 364 -1.84 10.85 -8.08
CA GLY A 364 -1.39 9.63 -8.75
C GLY A 364 -1.98 9.52 -10.16
N TRP A 365 -1.10 9.24 -11.13
CA TRP A 365 -1.47 9.07 -12.52
C TRP A 365 -1.80 7.62 -12.86
N SER A 366 -2.66 7.45 -13.87
CA SER A 366 -2.90 6.21 -14.58
C SER A 366 -3.24 6.57 -16.03
N LYS A 367 -2.23 6.59 -16.90
CA LYS A 367 -2.35 7.01 -18.31
C LYS A 367 -2.83 8.47 -18.39
N HIS A 368 -4.05 8.71 -18.87
CA HIS A 368 -4.68 10.03 -18.98
C HIS A 368 -5.56 10.41 -17.78
N LEU A 369 -5.73 9.50 -16.81
CA LEU A 369 -6.45 9.79 -15.58
C LEU A 369 -5.47 10.26 -14.50
N LEU A 370 -5.74 11.43 -13.93
CA LEU A 370 -5.07 11.93 -12.74
C LEU A 370 -6.03 11.83 -11.56
N SER A 371 -5.68 11.03 -10.57
CA SER A 371 -6.40 10.96 -9.29
C SER A 371 -5.77 11.90 -8.27
N THR A 372 -6.61 12.60 -7.51
CA THR A 372 -6.22 13.65 -6.56
C THR A 372 -6.92 13.42 -5.23
N GLY A 373 -6.17 13.39 -4.13
CA GLY A 373 -6.69 13.25 -2.78
C GLY A 373 -6.54 14.55 -1.99
N ALA A 374 -7.62 14.98 -1.33
CA ALA A 374 -7.68 16.25 -0.62
C ALA A 374 -7.83 16.08 0.90
N ARG A 375 -7.56 17.19 1.63
CA ARG A 375 -7.71 17.26 3.09
C ARG A 375 -9.15 17.01 3.57
N SER A 376 -10.14 17.24 2.73
CA SER A 376 -11.55 16.93 2.97
C SER A 376 -11.89 15.43 3.07
N GLY A 377 -10.98 14.53 2.67
CA GLY A 377 -11.26 13.08 2.54
C GLY A 377 -11.82 12.67 1.17
N LEU A 378 -12.10 13.63 0.30
CA LEU A 378 -12.56 13.36 -1.07
C LEU A 378 -11.38 12.99 -1.98
N VAL A 379 -11.60 12.00 -2.85
CA VAL A 379 -10.71 11.68 -3.97
C VAL A 379 -11.46 11.94 -5.27
N PHE A 380 -10.87 12.74 -6.17
CA PHE A 380 -11.43 12.96 -7.51
C PHE A 380 -10.53 12.33 -8.56
N ASN A 381 -11.14 11.68 -9.55
CA ASN A 381 -10.47 11.27 -10.78
C ASN A 381 -10.74 12.32 -11.85
N HIS A 382 -9.67 12.77 -12.51
CA HIS A 382 -9.72 13.74 -13.59
C HIS A 382 -9.25 13.10 -14.91
N ASP A 383 -10.04 13.20 -15.98
CA ASP A 383 -9.51 12.98 -17.34
C ASP A 383 -8.93 14.31 -17.83
N VAL A 384 -7.61 14.34 -18.02
CA VAL A 384 -6.88 15.58 -18.32
C VAL A 384 -7.10 16.07 -19.76
N ARG A 385 -7.79 15.30 -20.60
CA ARG A 385 -7.99 15.59 -22.04
C ARG A 385 -9.29 16.35 -22.30
N ILE A 386 -10.33 16.11 -21.51
CA ILE A 386 -11.67 16.73 -21.67
C ILE A 386 -11.78 18.04 -20.89
N ALA A 387 -12.73 18.92 -21.23
CA ALA A 387 -12.90 20.20 -20.54
C ALA A 387 -13.49 20.04 -19.12
N GLU A 388 -14.60 19.29 -19.02
CA GLU A 388 -15.20 18.81 -17.76
C GLU A 388 -14.30 17.74 -17.13
N HIS A 389 -13.17 18.15 -16.56
CA HIS A 389 -12.10 17.24 -16.18
C HIS A 389 -12.51 16.21 -15.12
N LYS A 390 -13.37 16.56 -14.16
CA LYS A 390 -13.80 15.67 -13.06
C LYS A 390 -14.73 14.56 -13.57
N VAL A 391 -14.21 13.34 -13.74
CA VAL A 391 -14.97 12.18 -14.24
C VAL A 391 -15.53 11.28 -13.14
N ALA A 392 -14.96 11.30 -11.93
CA ALA A 392 -15.50 10.54 -10.80
C ALA A 392 -15.16 11.19 -9.44
N GLU A 393 -16.00 10.91 -8.46
CA GLU A 393 -15.83 11.27 -7.06
C GLU A 393 -15.90 10.02 -6.19
N LEU A 394 -14.83 9.76 -5.46
CA LEU A 394 -14.60 8.58 -4.63
C LEU A 394 -14.70 9.02 -3.17
N VAL A 395 -15.81 8.66 -2.52
CA VAL A 395 -16.07 8.97 -1.10
C VAL A 395 -15.84 7.72 -0.27
N SER A 396 -14.77 7.71 0.52
CA SER A 396 -14.57 6.66 1.55
C SER A 396 -13.82 7.13 2.79
N HIS A 397 -13.04 8.21 2.69
CA HIS A 397 -12.28 8.75 3.81
C HIS A 397 -13.05 9.88 4.51
N THR A 398 -12.89 9.94 5.82
CA THR A 398 -13.48 10.95 6.73
C THR A 398 -12.46 12.00 7.18
N SER A 399 -11.20 11.84 6.79
CA SER A 399 -10.09 12.76 7.06
C SER A 399 -9.14 12.79 5.86
N GLU A 400 -8.09 13.62 5.95
CA GLU A 400 -7.15 13.92 4.86
C GLU A 400 -6.62 12.65 4.17
N VAL A 401 -6.78 12.59 2.84
CA VAL A 401 -6.19 11.54 2.01
C VAL A 401 -4.72 11.89 1.78
N CYS A 402 -3.82 11.07 2.31
CA CYS A 402 -2.38 11.31 2.29
C CYS A 402 -1.60 10.24 1.53
N GLY A 403 -2.18 9.05 1.33
CA GLY A 403 -1.68 8.01 0.44
C GLY A 403 -2.61 7.82 -0.75
N LEU A 404 -2.05 7.78 -1.96
CA LEU A 404 -2.79 7.44 -3.18
C LEU A 404 -1.81 6.80 -4.17
N GLU A 405 -2.10 5.59 -4.64
CA GLU A 405 -1.26 4.93 -5.64
C GLU A 405 -2.09 4.02 -6.57
N TRP A 406 -1.97 4.25 -7.87
CA TRP A 406 -2.51 3.37 -8.90
C TRP A 406 -1.64 2.12 -9.05
N ARG A 407 -2.30 0.99 -9.28
CA ARG A 407 -1.62 -0.22 -9.76
C ARG A 407 -1.16 0.00 -11.19
N SER A 408 -0.02 -0.57 -11.57
CA SER A 408 0.62 -0.37 -12.89
C SER A 408 -0.19 -0.81 -14.12
N ASP A 409 -1.28 -1.58 -13.96
CA ASP A 409 -2.22 -1.89 -15.04
C ASP A 409 -3.36 -0.85 -15.20
N GLY A 410 -3.49 0.08 -14.24
CA GLY A 410 -4.58 1.04 -14.11
C GLY A 410 -5.91 0.43 -13.68
N ALA A 411 -5.97 -0.84 -13.29
CA ALA A 411 -7.23 -1.53 -12.98
C ALA A 411 -7.63 -1.45 -11.50
N GLN A 412 -6.71 -1.07 -10.61
CA GLN A 412 -6.99 -0.82 -9.20
C GLN A 412 -6.29 0.43 -8.69
N LEU A 413 -6.97 1.16 -7.81
CA LEU A 413 -6.46 2.32 -7.09
C LEU A 413 -6.46 2.00 -5.59
N ALA A 414 -5.36 2.29 -4.89
CA ALA A 414 -5.29 2.28 -3.43
C ALA A 414 -5.31 3.71 -2.91
N THR A 415 -6.14 3.99 -1.90
CA THR A 415 -6.20 5.27 -1.18
C THR A 415 -6.03 5.01 0.32
N GLY A 416 -5.31 5.91 1.00
CA GLY A 416 -4.97 5.82 2.40
C GLY A 416 -5.16 7.18 3.09
N GLY A 417 -5.83 7.16 4.23
CA GLY A 417 -6.26 8.38 4.92
C GLY A 417 -5.68 8.55 6.31
N ASN A 418 -5.81 9.76 6.84
CA ASN A 418 -5.57 10.11 8.24
C ASN A 418 -6.67 9.55 9.20
N ASP A 419 -7.72 8.93 8.64
CA ASP A 419 -8.70 8.15 9.38
C ASP A 419 -8.28 6.68 9.60
N ASN A 420 -7.01 6.36 9.31
CA ASN A 420 -6.40 5.04 9.42
C ASN A 420 -6.97 3.98 8.45
N LEU A 421 -7.80 4.40 7.50
CA LEU A 421 -8.39 3.50 6.51
C LEU A 421 -7.46 3.30 5.30
N VAL A 422 -7.48 2.10 4.74
CA VAL A 422 -7.04 1.83 3.37
C VAL A 422 -8.26 1.38 2.56
N SER A 423 -8.56 2.10 1.48
CA SER A 423 -9.59 1.74 0.51
C SER A 423 -8.94 1.28 -0.80
N ILE A 424 -9.35 0.12 -1.31
CA ILE A 424 -8.93 -0.44 -2.59
C ILE A 424 -10.14 -0.38 -3.52
N TRP A 425 -9.98 0.28 -4.66
CA TRP A 425 -11.02 0.53 -5.66
C TRP A 425 -10.76 -0.32 -6.91
N ASP A 426 -11.81 -0.74 -7.61
CA ASP A 426 -11.72 -1.27 -8.98
C ASP A 426 -12.00 -0.14 -9.95
N ALA A 427 -11.11 0.09 -10.92
CA ALA A 427 -11.24 1.20 -11.88
C ALA A 427 -12.56 1.18 -12.68
N ARG A 428 -13.19 0.01 -12.80
CA ARG A 428 -14.45 -0.19 -13.53
C ARG A 428 -15.69 0.01 -12.65
N SER A 429 -15.52 0.15 -11.33
CA SER A 429 -16.61 0.25 -10.36
C SER A 429 -16.20 1.16 -9.19
N LEU A 430 -16.28 2.47 -9.42
CA LEU A 430 -15.83 3.52 -8.50
C LEU A 430 -16.89 3.97 -7.48
N SER A 431 -18.10 3.38 -7.49
CA SER A 431 -19.21 3.76 -6.60
C SER A 431 -19.00 3.37 -5.15
N VAL A 432 -18.27 2.28 -4.89
CA VAL A 432 -17.97 1.73 -3.55
C VAL A 432 -16.57 1.12 -3.61
N PRO A 433 -15.72 1.29 -2.57
CA PRO A 433 -14.43 0.61 -2.53
C PRO A 433 -14.63 -0.92 -2.55
N LYS A 434 -13.89 -1.63 -3.41
CA LYS A 434 -13.88 -3.09 -3.48
C LYS A 434 -13.50 -3.71 -2.13
N PHE A 435 -12.56 -3.09 -1.42
CA PHE A 435 -12.22 -3.44 -0.05
C PHE A 435 -11.86 -2.20 0.78
N THR A 436 -12.34 -2.14 2.01
CA THR A 436 -11.86 -1.20 3.04
C THR A 436 -11.15 -1.99 4.14
N LYS A 437 -10.00 -1.49 4.63
CA LYS A 437 -9.19 -2.09 5.69
C LYS A 437 -9.02 -1.11 6.84
N THR A 438 -9.25 -1.61 8.06
CA THR A 438 -9.27 -0.87 9.33
C THR A 438 -8.16 -1.32 10.28
N ASN A 439 -7.15 -2.03 9.77
CA ASN A 439 -6.16 -2.71 10.60
C ASN A 439 -5.03 -1.81 11.10
N HIS A 440 -4.74 -0.71 10.39
CA HIS A 440 -3.80 0.30 10.85
C HIS A 440 -4.43 1.16 11.95
N LYS A 441 -3.62 1.59 12.91
CA LYS A 441 -4.00 2.44 14.06
C LYS A 441 -3.57 3.90 13.92
N ALA A 442 -3.06 4.28 12.75
CA ALA A 442 -2.54 5.60 12.42
C ALA A 442 -2.67 5.86 10.92
N ALA A 443 -2.52 7.13 10.53
CA ALA A 443 -2.60 7.59 9.15
C ALA A 443 -1.80 6.72 8.18
N VAL A 444 -2.40 6.37 7.04
CA VAL A 444 -1.78 5.49 6.04
C VAL A 444 -1.38 6.29 4.80
N LYS A 445 -0.20 6.92 4.87
CA LYS A 445 0.41 7.59 3.71
C LYS A 445 1.16 6.62 2.80
N ALA A 446 1.89 5.68 3.40
CA ALA A 446 2.78 4.79 2.67
C ALA A 446 1.97 3.71 1.95
N LEU A 447 1.88 3.78 0.62
CA LEU A 447 1.29 2.76 -0.25
C LEU A 447 2.35 2.34 -1.28
N ALA A 448 2.42 1.04 -1.59
CA ALA A 448 3.32 0.49 -2.61
C ALA A 448 2.75 -0.80 -3.24
N TRP A 449 2.34 -0.74 -4.51
CA TRP A 449 1.98 -1.91 -5.33
C TRP A 449 3.22 -2.71 -5.74
N CYS A 450 3.16 -4.05 -5.61
CA CYS A 450 4.28 -4.93 -5.92
C CYS A 450 4.46 -5.14 -7.44
N PRO A 451 5.63 -4.82 -8.03
CA PRO A 451 5.79 -4.82 -9.48
C PRO A 451 5.87 -6.22 -10.11
N TRP A 452 6.19 -7.28 -9.35
CA TRP A 452 6.18 -8.68 -9.84
C TRP A 452 4.96 -9.49 -9.38
N ASN A 453 4.06 -8.90 -8.58
CA ASN A 453 2.82 -9.53 -8.15
C ASN A 453 1.70 -8.50 -8.10
N MET A 454 0.94 -8.37 -9.18
CA MET A 454 -0.12 -7.37 -9.33
C MET A 454 -1.26 -7.50 -8.30
N ASN A 455 -1.35 -8.63 -7.58
CA ASN A 455 -2.32 -8.82 -6.52
C ASN A 455 -1.79 -8.41 -5.14
N LEU A 456 -0.56 -7.92 -5.01
CA LEU A 456 0.07 -7.59 -3.73
C LEU A 456 0.23 -6.07 -3.55
N LEU A 457 -0.44 -5.54 -2.54
CA LEU A 457 -0.29 -4.17 -2.05
C LEU A 457 0.43 -4.18 -0.70
N ALA A 458 1.44 -3.34 -0.51
CA ALA A 458 2.02 -3.04 0.80
C ALA A 458 1.52 -1.67 1.28
N THR A 459 1.18 -1.56 2.56
CA THR A 459 0.73 -0.31 3.19
C THR A 459 1.44 -0.09 4.53
N GLY A 460 1.83 1.14 4.84
CA GLY A 460 2.58 1.50 6.04
C GLY A 460 1.87 2.54 6.89
N GLY A 461 1.73 2.25 8.19
CA GLY A 461 1.06 3.13 9.15
C GLY A 461 1.98 4.16 9.80
N GLY A 462 1.39 5.29 10.18
CA GLY A 462 2.03 6.39 10.90
C GLY A 462 2.49 6.06 12.34
N SER A 463 2.89 7.08 13.10
CA SER A 463 3.67 6.94 14.35
C SER A 463 3.01 6.11 15.47
N TYR A 464 1.67 6.02 15.50
CA TYR A 464 0.95 5.21 16.49
C TYR A 464 0.76 3.74 16.07
N ASP A 465 0.96 3.43 14.80
CA ASP A 465 0.77 2.09 14.23
C ASP A 465 2.10 1.37 14.01
N ARG A 466 3.00 1.97 13.21
CA ARG A 466 4.35 1.46 12.93
C ARG A 466 4.37 0.02 12.40
N GLN A 467 3.36 -0.34 11.61
CA GLN A 467 3.31 -1.62 10.89
C GLN A 467 3.35 -1.39 9.38
N ILE A 468 3.99 -2.33 8.67
CA ILE A 468 3.73 -2.56 7.25
C ILE A 468 2.79 -3.76 7.15
N HIS A 469 1.68 -3.59 6.44
CA HIS A 469 0.74 -4.67 6.13
C HIS A 469 0.79 -5.02 4.64
N PHE A 470 0.71 -6.31 4.34
CA PHE A 470 0.68 -6.82 2.97
C PHE A 470 -0.70 -7.42 2.67
N TRP A 471 -1.29 -7.02 1.55
CA TRP A 471 -2.67 -7.36 1.19
C TRP A 471 -2.72 -8.08 -0.15
N ASN A 472 -3.57 -9.09 -0.24
CA ASN A 472 -4.01 -9.63 -1.51
C ASN A 472 -5.20 -8.79 -2.02
N SER A 473 -5.04 -8.01 -3.09
CA SER A 473 -6.07 -7.12 -3.64
C SER A 473 -7.15 -7.83 -4.48
N THR A 474 -7.04 -9.16 -4.64
CA THR A 474 -8.07 -10.00 -5.23
C THR A 474 -8.97 -10.60 -4.16
N SER A 475 -8.43 -11.21 -3.09
CA SER A 475 -9.22 -11.81 -1.99
C SER A 475 -9.50 -10.86 -0.83
N GLY A 476 -8.81 -9.72 -0.74
CA GLY A 476 -8.89 -8.79 0.38
C GLY A 476 -8.19 -9.27 1.66
N ALA A 477 -7.54 -10.43 1.66
CA ALA A 477 -6.88 -10.98 2.84
C ALA A 477 -5.58 -10.23 3.17
N ARG A 478 -5.29 -10.02 4.47
CA ARG A 478 -3.95 -9.63 4.93
C ARG A 478 -3.06 -10.87 4.86
N VAL A 479 -2.03 -10.82 4.02
CA VAL A 479 -1.08 -11.92 3.80
C VAL A 479 -0.03 -11.95 4.90
N ASN A 480 0.57 -10.79 5.20
CA ASN A 480 1.73 -10.66 6.09
C ASN A 480 1.69 -9.31 6.84
N SER A 481 2.49 -9.19 7.90
CA SER A 481 2.76 -7.94 8.62
C SER A 481 4.22 -7.86 9.03
N ILE A 482 4.78 -6.64 9.09
CA ILE A 482 6.08 -6.32 9.67
C ILE A 482 5.86 -5.22 10.71
N ASP A 483 6.42 -5.37 11.90
CA ASP A 483 6.59 -4.26 12.85
C ASP A 483 7.89 -3.52 12.49
N THR A 484 7.79 -2.23 12.19
CA THR A 484 8.94 -1.41 11.80
C THR A 484 9.60 -0.71 12.98
N GLY A 485 9.00 -0.71 14.17
CA GLY A 485 9.46 0.05 15.34
C GLY A 485 9.28 1.58 15.23
N SER A 486 9.23 2.13 14.01
CA SER A 486 9.13 3.57 13.69
C SER A 486 8.00 3.90 12.70
N GLN A 487 7.57 5.17 12.67
CA GLN A 487 6.59 5.72 11.74
C GLN A 487 6.96 5.42 10.28
N VAL A 488 6.08 4.78 9.50
CA VAL A 488 6.32 4.56 8.06
C VAL A 488 5.83 5.77 7.27
N THR A 489 6.72 6.42 6.51
CA THR A 489 6.42 7.65 5.77
C THR A 489 6.29 7.43 4.27
N SER A 490 7.02 6.47 3.71
CA SER A 490 6.85 5.97 2.34
C SER A 490 7.36 4.53 2.20
N LEU A 491 6.87 3.82 1.18
CA LEU A 491 7.25 2.46 0.84
C LEU A 491 7.63 2.39 -0.65
N ARG A 492 8.69 1.65 -0.99
CA ARG A 492 9.14 1.46 -2.37
C ARG A 492 9.64 0.03 -2.59
N TRP A 493 9.15 -0.64 -3.63
CA TRP A 493 9.56 -2.00 -3.99
C TRP A 493 10.79 -2.02 -4.89
N SER A 494 11.73 -2.94 -4.65
CA SER A 494 12.89 -3.18 -5.51
C SER A 494 12.51 -4.05 -6.71
N PRO A 495 12.52 -3.54 -7.95
CA PRO A 495 12.25 -4.37 -9.13
C PRO A 495 13.30 -5.48 -9.33
N HIS A 496 14.51 -5.32 -8.78
CA HIS A 496 15.64 -6.23 -9.02
C HIS A 496 15.84 -7.29 -7.94
N TYR A 497 15.68 -6.93 -6.66
CA TYR A 497 16.07 -7.78 -5.53
C TYR A 497 14.91 -8.46 -4.80
N ARG A 498 13.66 -8.15 -5.18
CA ARG A 498 12.45 -8.57 -4.45
C ARG A 498 12.46 -8.15 -2.97
N GLU A 499 12.96 -6.95 -2.73
CA GLU A 499 13.01 -6.29 -1.43
C GLU A 499 12.00 -5.13 -1.40
N ILE A 500 11.66 -4.65 -0.22
CA ILE A 500 10.90 -3.41 -0.01
C ILE A 500 11.71 -2.49 0.91
N VAL A 501 11.84 -1.21 0.55
CA VAL A 501 12.35 -0.16 1.43
C VAL A 501 11.18 0.52 2.11
N SER A 502 11.31 0.75 3.41
CA SER A 502 10.49 1.68 4.18
C SER A 502 11.35 2.87 4.62
N SER A 503 10.88 4.09 4.32
CA SER A 503 11.41 5.28 4.98
C SER A 503 10.71 5.50 6.31
N SER A 504 11.51 5.77 7.33
CA SER A 504 11.05 5.96 8.69
C SER A 504 11.08 7.43 9.10
N GLY A 505 10.05 7.84 9.82
CA GLY A 505 10.04 9.07 10.60
C GLY A 505 10.50 8.81 12.04
N PHE A 506 9.78 9.41 12.99
CA PHE A 506 10.09 9.30 14.41
C PHE A 506 9.85 7.86 14.94
N PRO A 507 10.77 7.29 15.75
CA PRO A 507 11.96 7.93 16.31
C PRO A 507 13.26 7.78 15.48
N ASP A 508 13.33 6.82 14.56
CA ASP A 508 14.63 6.36 14.01
C ASP A 508 15.18 7.17 12.83
N ASN A 509 14.35 7.93 12.10
CA ASN A 509 14.72 8.74 10.92
C ASN A 509 15.55 7.96 9.85
N SER A 510 15.34 6.64 9.78
CA SER A 510 16.16 5.68 9.06
C SER A 510 15.52 5.16 7.76
N LEU A 511 16.31 4.47 6.95
CA LEU A 511 15.82 3.63 5.84
C LEU A 511 16.02 2.17 6.23
N SER A 512 14.92 1.41 6.29
CA SER A 512 14.95 -0.03 6.54
C SER A 512 14.62 -0.81 5.27
N ILE A 513 15.44 -1.84 4.98
CA ILE A 513 15.33 -2.69 3.80
C ILE A 513 14.90 -4.08 4.23
N TRP A 514 13.80 -4.57 3.67
CA TRP A 514 13.17 -5.83 4.06
C TRP A 514 13.15 -6.82 2.89
N SER A 515 13.57 -8.06 3.13
CA SER A 515 13.43 -9.15 2.16
C SER A 515 11.97 -9.58 2.04
N TYR A 516 11.46 -9.80 0.83
CA TYR A 516 10.13 -10.37 0.60
C TYR A 516 10.24 -11.70 -0.19
N PRO A 517 9.55 -12.79 0.21
CA PRO A 517 8.51 -12.87 1.24
C PRO A 517 9.00 -13.21 2.65
N ALA A 518 10.32 -13.20 2.91
CA ALA A 518 10.88 -13.63 4.20
C ALA A 518 10.62 -12.66 5.37
N LEU A 519 10.29 -11.41 5.09
CA LEU A 519 10.00 -10.33 6.05
C LEU A 519 11.17 -9.95 6.98
N VAL A 520 12.39 -10.36 6.64
CA VAL A 520 13.59 -10.09 7.44
C VAL A 520 14.17 -8.70 7.10
N ARG A 521 14.52 -7.91 8.12
CA ARG A 521 15.28 -6.67 7.96
C ARG A 521 16.72 -7.00 7.55
N ASN A 522 17.08 -6.68 6.31
CA ASN A 522 18.39 -6.96 5.74
C ASN A 522 19.42 -5.89 6.15
N VAL A 523 19.03 -4.62 6.07
CA VAL A 523 19.86 -3.45 6.35
C VAL A 523 18.99 -2.34 6.94
N GLU A 524 19.58 -1.54 7.82
CA GLU A 524 19.04 -0.32 8.39
C GLU A 524 20.10 0.77 8.22
N ILE A 525 19.73 1.92 7.66
CA ILE A 525 20.63 3.03 7.33
C ILE A 525 20.12 4.27 8.06
N PRO A 526 20.89 4.88 8.99
CA PRO A 526 20.56 6.20 9.53
C PRO A 526 20.69 7.22 8.38
N ALA A 527 19.57 7.80 7.95
CA ALA A 527 19.51 8.52 6.68
C ALA A 527 19.49 10.04 6.86
N HIS A 528 18.70 10.53 7.81
CA HIS A 528 18.47 11.95 8.05
C HIS A 528 18.51 12.27 9.54
N GLU A 529 18.79 13.53 9.86
CA GLU A 529 18.80 14.01 11.25
C GLU A 529 17.36 14.22 11.75
N SER A 530 16.49 14.70 10.86
CA SER A 530 15.05 14.84 11.04
C SER A 530 14.25 13.75 10.31
N ARG A 531 12.94 13.69 10.54
CA ARG A 531 12.05 12.67 9.94
C ARG A 531 12.07 12.70 8.41
N VAL A 532 12.18 11.53 7.78
CA VAL A 532 12.08 11.38 6.33
C VAL A 532 10.63 11.55 5.90
N LEU A 533 10.32 12.51 5.03
CA LEU A 533 8.95 12.86 4.65
C LEU A 533 8.47 12.14 3.37
N HIS A 534 9.38 11.98 2.41
CA HIS A 534 9.09 11.42 1.09
C HIS A 534 10.24 10.55 0.58
N SER A 535 9.94 9.57 -0.27
CA SER A 535 10.95 8.92 -1.12
C SER A 535 10.40 8.56 -2.49
N CYS A 536 11.29 8.55 -3.48
CA CYS A 536 11.04 8.09 -4.84
C CYS A 536 12.22 7.22 -5.32
N LEU A 537 11.96 6.32 -6.26
CA LEU A 537 12.98 5.50 -6.92
C LEU A 537 13.38 6.13 -8.24
N SER A 538 14.64 5.94 -8.63
CA SER A 538 15.10 6.24 -10.00
C SER A 538 14.39 5.35 -11.03
N PRO A 539 14.32 5.75 -12.31
CA PRO A 539 13.68 4.97 -13.37
C PRO A 539 14.29 3.59 -13.59
N ASP A 540 15.60 3.48 -13.40
CA ASP A 540 16.33 2.21 -13.47
C ASP A 540 16.12 1.33 -12.23
N GLY A 541 15.46 1.85 -11.18
CA GLY A 541 15.19 1.19 -9.91
C GLY A 541 16.43 0.89 -9.07
N GLN A 542 17.57 1.55 -9.31
CA GLN A 542 18.83 1.31 -8.58
C GLN A 542 19.08 2.30 -7.43
N MET A 543 18.64 3.55 -7.59
CA MET A 543 18.79 4.62 -6.61
C MET A 543 17.45 4.97 -5.95
N LEU A 544 17.53 5.39 -4.69
CA LEU A 544 16.41 5.94 -3.93
C LEU A 544 16.74 7.38 -3.57
N ALA A 545 15.85 8.33 -3.87
CA ALA A 545 15.96 9.69 -3.36
C ALA A 545 15.05 9.85 -2.14
N THR A 546 15.52 10.55 -1.11
CA THR A 546 14.78 10.80 0.14
C THR A 546 14.86 12.27 0.52
N ALA A 547 13.69 12.86 0.80
CA ALA A 547 13.58 14.23 1.31
C ALA A 547 13.08 14.19 2.75
N ALA A 548 13.67 15.00 3.62
CA ALA A 548 13.37 15.04 5.04
C ALA A 548 13.34 16.47 5.58
N ALA A 549 12.77 16.63 6.77
CA ALA A 549 12.68 17.92 7.47
C ALA A 549 14.03 18.48 7.99
N ASP A 550 15.17 17.94 7.53
CA ASP A 550 16.51 18.50 7.70
C ASP A 550 16.92 19.33 6.46
N GLU A 551 15.94 19.73 5.63
CA GLU A 551 16.10 20.47 4.38
C GLU A 551 17.12 19.83 3.41
N SER A 552 17.27 18.50 3.46
CA SER A 552 18.18 17.77 2.56
C SER A 552 17.45 16.74 1.69
N LEU A 553 17.87 16.66 0.43
CA LEU A 553 17.50 15.65 -0.55
C LEU A 553 18.70 14.72 -0.77
N LYS A 554 18.64 13.49 -0.25
CA LYS A 554 19.74 12.52 -0.27
C LYS A 554 19.46 11.39 -1.26
N PHE A 555 20.47 10.99 -2.01
CA PHE A 555 20.40 9.93 -3.02
C PHE A 555 21.19 8.71 -2.57
N TRP A 556 20.56 7.53 -2.57
CA TRP A 556 21.11 6.30 -1.99
C TRP A 556 21.20 5.18 -3.04
N LYS A 557 22.39 4.59 -3.21
CA LYS A 557 22.61 3.40 -4.06
C LYS A 557 22.15 2.13 -3.32
N VAL A 558 20.83 1.96 -3.23
CA VAL A 558 20.19 0.88 -2.48
C VAL A 558 20.07 -0.40 -3.30
N PHE A 559 19.77 -0.29 -4.58
CA PHE A 559 19.42 -1.39 -5.48
C PHE A 559 20.36 -1.51 -6.68
N GLU A 560 21.60 -1.02 -6.53
CA GLU A 560 22.67 -1.14 -7.52
C GLU A 560 22.88 -2.60 -7.94
N LYS A 561 22.80 -2.84 -9.25
CA LYS A 561 23.14 -4.11 -9.89
C LYS A 561 24.66 -4.23 -9.97
N ARG A 562 25.19 -5.39 -9.60
CA ARG A 562 26.57 -5.72 -9.94
C ARG A 562 26.70 -5.79 -11.47
N ALA A 563 27.58 -4.96 -12.03
CA ALA A 563 28.03 -5.11 -13.41
C ALA A 563 28.53 -6.56 -13.62
N GLY A 564 27.86 -7.30 -14.50
CA GLY A 564 28.17 -8.72 -14.79
C GLY A 564 27.00 -9.69 -14.64
N THR A 565 25.92 -9.37 -13.92
CA THR A 565 24.70 -10.21 -13.91
C THR A 565 23.66 -9.70 -14.90
N ALA A 566 23.79 -10.12 -16.15
CA ALA A 566 22.68 -10.03 -17.10
C ALA A 566 21.53 -10.94 -16.61
N SER A 567 20.36 -10.36 -16.36
CA SER A 567 19.15 -11.16 -16.11
C SER A 567 18.80 -11.89 -17.40
N GLY A 568 18.78 -13.23 -17.34
CA GLY A 568 18.29 -14.06 -18.44
C GLY A 568 16.79 -13.87 -18.65
N ILE A 569 16.42 -12.87 -19.44
CA ILE A 569 15.14 -12.81 -20.13
C ILE A 569 15.36 -13.50 -21.48
N GLY A 570 14.56 -14.52 -21.77
CA GLY A 570 14.71 -15.34 -22.97
C GLY A 570 14.45 -14.56 -24.25
N GLY A 571 15.50 -14.02 -24.86
CA GLY A 571 15.51 -13.54 -26.25
C GLY A 571 16.21 -14.57 -27.14
N SER A 572 15.55 -14.99 -28.22
CA SER A 572 16.13 -15.89 -29.22
C SER A 572 17.45 -15.32 -29.76
N GLY A 573 18.48 -16.14 -29.85
CA GLY A 573 19.82 -15.68 -30.14
C GLY A 573 20.05 -15.32 -31.62
N THR A 574 20.77 -14.22 -31.84
CA THR A 574 21.66 -14.04 -33.00
C THR A 574 23.02 -13.56 -32.50
N SER A 575 24.10 -14.21 -32.94
CA SER A 575 25.45 -13.96 -32.43
C SER A 575 26.14 -12.84 -33.20
N GLY A 576 26.18 -11.63 -32.63
CA GLY A 576 27.07 -10.56 -33.06
C GLY A 576 28.32 -10.49 -32.18
N LYS A 577 29.51 -10.81 -32.72
CA LYS A 577 30.77 -10.43 -32.08
C LYS A 577 30.94 -8.91 -32.22
N ALA A 578 31.30 -8.24 -31.13
CA ALA A 578 31.76 -6.85 -31.15
C ALA A 578 33.04 -6.75 -30.32
N ASP A 579 34.09 -6.20 -30.92
CA ASP A 579 35.44 -6.18 -30.35
C ASP A 579 35.61 -5.14 -29.22
N MET A 580 36.40 -5.49 -28.21
CA MET A 580 36.78 -4.56 -27.14
C MET A 580 37.85 -3.57 -27.62
N VAL A 581 37.45 -2.34 -27.96
CA VAL A 581 38.39 -1.22 -28.08
C VAL A 581 38.74 -0.69 -26.68
N LYS A 582 39.95 -0.98 -26.21
CA LYS A 582 40.52 -0.34 -25.03
C LYS A 582 40.90 1.12 -25.36
N HIS A 583 40.17 2.09 -24.81
CA HIS A 583 40.71 3.45 -24.71
C HIS A 583 41.70 3.53 -23.56
N MET A 584 42.91 3.98 -23.87
CA MET A 584 44.01 4.15 -22.92
C MET A 584 44.08 5.61 -22.49
N THR A 585 43.79 5.89 -21.22
CA THR A 585 43.90 7.23 -20.66
C THR A 585 45.37 7.63 -20.53
N ILE A 586 45.76 8.71 -21.18
CA ILE A 586 47.03 9.42 -20.91
C ILE A 586 46.74 10.54 -19.89
N ARG A 587 47.77 10.85 -19.09
CA ARG A 587 47.73 11.68 -17.87
C ARG A 587 47.15 13.08 -18.07
#